data_AF-A0A656JQ05-F1
#
_entry.id   AF-A0A656JQ05-F1
#
_cell.length_a   1.000
_cell.length_b   1.000
_cell.length_c   1.000
_cell.angle_alpha   90.00
_cell.angle_beta   90.00
_cell.angle_gamma   90.00
#
_symmetry.space_group_name_H-M   'P 1'
#
loop_
_entity.id
_entity.type
_entity.pdbx_description
1 polymer ?
#
loop_
_entity_poly.entity_id
_entity_poly.type
_entity_poly.pdbx_seq_one_letter_code
_entity_poly.pdbx_strand_id
1 'polypeptide(L)'
;MEIGKALGARVIAAASSAEKLEVARNAGADELINYSETSLKDEVKRLTNGNGADVIYDPVGGDLFDQAIRAIAWNGRLLVVGFASGRI
;
A
#
# COMPACT_ATOMS: atom_id res chain seq x y z
N MET A 1 5.46 -6.76 6.24
CA MET A 1 6.52 -5.81 5.87
C MET A 1 7.87 -6.50 5.88
N GLU A 2 8.23 -7.12 7.00
CA GLU A 2 9.45 -7.91 7.19
C GLU A 2 9.74 -8.89 6.06
N ILE A 3 8.75 -9.65 5.56
CA ILE A 3 8.95 -10.57 4.43
C ILE A 3 9.39 -9.82 3.16
N GLY A 4 8.71 -8.72 2.81
CA GLY A 4 9.07 -7.92 1.64
C GLY A 4 10.49 -7.36 1.78
N LYS A 5 10.85 -6.86 2.97
CA LYS A 5 12.20 -6.40 3.28
C LYS A 5 13.25 -7.49 3.21
N ALA A 6 12.97 -8.68 3.75
CA ALA A 6 13.85 -9.83 3.67
C ALA A 6 14.09 -10.29 2.23
N LEU A 7 13.12 -10.05 1.33
CA LEU A 7 13.24 -10.31 -0.11
C LEU A 7 13.89 -9.16 -0.90
N GLY A 8 14.36 -8.09 -0.23
CA GLY A 8 14.99 -6.94 -0.87
C GLY A 8 14.02 -5.96 -1.54
N ALA A 9 12.72 -6.05 -1.25
CA ALA A 9 11.75 -5.11 -1.78
C ALA A 9 11.83 -3.75 -1.06
N ARG A 10 11.46 -2.70 -1.79
CA ARG A 10 11.08 -1.41 -1.19
C ARG A 10 9.61 -1.49 -0.78
N VAL A 11 9.32 -1.26 0.50
CA VAL A 11 8.01 -1.47 1.09
C VAL A 11 7.35 -0.14 1.41
N ILE A 12 6.18 0.11 0.81
CA ILE A 12 5.30 1.24 1.10
C ILE A 12 4.15 0.71 1.97
N ALA A 13 3.98 1.24 3.16
CA ALA A 13 2.88 0.87 4.05
C ALA A 13 1.82 1.99 4.09
N ALA A 14 0.55 1.62 4.06
CA ALA A 14 -0.56 2.57 4.11
C ALA A 14 -1.52 2.25 5.26
N ALA A 15 -1.89 3.26 6.04
CA ALA A 15 -2.80 3.12 7.18
C ALA A 15 -3.58 4.42 7.43
N SER A 16 -4.62 4.35 8.25
CA SER A 16 -5.51 5.48 8.58
C SER A 16 -5.05 6.36 9.74
N SER A 17 -3.94 6.01 10.40
CA SER A 17 -3.46 6.74 11.59
C SER A 17 -1.94 6.70 11.71
N ALA A 18 -1.38 7.77 12.26
CA ALA A 18 0.05 7.91 12.50
C ALA A 18 0.60 6.78 13.40
N GLU A 19 -0.15 6.36 14.42
CA GLU A 19 0.26 5.26 15.31
C GLU A 19 0.48 3.94 14.55
N LYS A 20 -0.44 3.58 13.65
CA LYS A 20 -0.29 2.36 12.81
C LYS A 20 0.89 2.48 11.85
N LEU A 21 1.15 3.68 11.34
CA LEU A 21 2.28 3.94 10.46
C LEU A 21 3.62 3.85 11.19
N GLU A 22 3.70 4.27 12.45
CA GLU A 22 4.91 4.10 13.25
C GLU A 22 5.20 2.63 13.57
N VAL A 23 4.17 1.82 13.82
CA VAL A 23 4.32 0.35 13.88
C VAL A 23 4.87 -0.19 12.57
N ALA A 24 4.36 0.28 11.43
CA ALA A 24 4.83 -0.13 10.11
C ALA A 24 6.29 0.25 9.84
N ARG A 25 6.69 1.47 10.23
CA ARG A 25 8.08 1.95 10.17
C ARG A 25 9.01 1.04 10.98
N ASN A 26 8.63 0.74 12.22
CA ASN A 26 9.41 -0.13 13.10
C ASN A 26 9.52 -1.57 12.57
N ALA A 27 8.51 -2.04 11.81
CA ALA A 27 8.52 -3.32 11.10
C ALA A 27 9.26 -3.29 9.74
N GLY A 28 9.91 -2.17 9.41
CA GLY A 28 10.81 -2.03 8.27
C GLY A 28 10.19 -1.42 7.01
N ALA A 29 9.03 -0.76 7.07
CA ALA A 29 8.53 0.01 5.92
C ALA A 29 9.50 1.14 5.54
N ASP A 30 9.76 1.30 4.24
CA ASP A 30 10.61 2.36 3.70
C ASP A 30 9.84 3.68 3.56
N GLU A 31 8.55 3.58 3.21
CA GLU A 31 7.67 4.72 3.00
C GLU A 31 6.32 4.49 3.68
N LEU A 32 5.66 5.58 4.07
CA LEU A 32 4.41 5.56 4.82
C LEU A 32 3.38 6.47 4.15
N ILE A 33 2.14 5.99 4.06
CA ILE A 33 1.01 6.76 3.50
C ILE A 33 -0.12 6.79 4.51
N ASN A 34 -0.50 8.00 4.96
CA ASN A 34 -1.75 8.18 5.68
C ASN A 34 -2.89 8.43 4.69
N TYR A 35 -3.66 7.39 4.37
CA TYR A 35 -4.75 7.50 3.39
C TYR A 35 -5.99 8.24 3.93
N SER A 36 -6.01 8.59 5.23
CA SER A 36 -7.05 9.46 5.80
C SER A 36 -6.75 10.94 5.57
N GLU A 37 -5.52 11.29 5.20
CA GLU A 37 -5.09 12.67 4.92
C GLU A 37 -4.82 12.91 3.44
N THR A 38 -4.48 11.85 2.69
CA THR A 38 -4.04 11.94 1.30
C THR A 38 -4.61 10.81 0.45
N SER A 39 -4.63 11.02 -0.87
CA SER A 39 -5.00 9.99 -1.86
C SER A 39 -3.93 8.89 -1.90
N LEU A 40 -4.34 7.65 -1.63
CA LEU A 40 -3.45 6.48 -1.70
C LEU A 40 -2.86 6.34 -3.11
N LYS A 41 -3.70 6.52 -4.13
CA LYS A 41 -3.28 6.42 -5.54
C LYS A 41 -2.16 7.40 -5.86
N ASP A 42 -2.38 8.67 -5.55
CA ASP A 42 -1.48 9.73 -5.97
C ASP A 42 -0.15 9.64 -5.22
N GLU A 43 -0.20 9.26 -3.95
CA GLU A 43 0.99 9.10 -3.13
C GLU A 43 1.83 7.89 -3.55
N VAL A 44 1.21 6.74 -3.86
CA VAL A 44 1.93 5.60 -4.45
C VAL A 44 2.59 6.01 -5.76
N LYS A 45 1.88 6.73 -6.64
CA LYS A 45 2.45 7.22 -7.91
C LYS A 45 3.61 8.19 -7.66
N ARG A 46 3.50 9.10 -6.70
CA ARG A 46 4.58 10.02 -6.32
C ARG A 46 5.81 9.25 -5.86
N LEU A 47 5.64 8.30 -4.94
CA LEU A 47 6.71 7.50 -4.37
C LEU A 47 7.37 6.56 -5.38
N THR A 48 6.68 6.22 -6.46
CA THR A 48 7.16 5.29 -7.52
C THR A 48 7.51 6.01 -8.81
N ASN A 49 7.67 7.33 -8.80
CA ASN A 49 7.97 8.16 -9.98
C ASN A 49 7.00 7.93 -11.15
N GLY A 50 5.71 7.73 -10.84
CA GLY A 50 4.64 7.48 -11.80
C GLY A 50 4.46 6.03 -12.24
N ASN A 51 5.44 5.16 -11.98
CA ASN A 51 5.39 3.76 -12.42
C ASN A 51 4.24 2.99 -11.76
N GLY A 52 3.98 3.24 -10.48
CA GLY A 52 3.04 2.47 -9.67
C GLY A 52 3.71 1.34 -8.90
N ALA A 53 2.93 0.63 -8.09
CA ALA A 53 3.41 -0.50 -7.29
C ALA A 53 3.46 -1.80 -8.10
N ASP A 54 4.57 -2.55 -8.04
CA ASP A 54 4.72 -3.84 -8.72
C ASP A 54 3.84 -4.94 -8.09
N VAL A 55 3.68 -4.90 -6.77
CA VAL A 55 2.84 -5.85 -6.02
C VAL A 55 2.07 -5.09 -4.95
N ILE A 56 0.78 -5.37 -4.85
CA ILE A 56 -0.12 -4.80 -3.84
C ILE A 56 -0.72 -5.94 -3.01
N TYR A 57 -0.66 -5.79 -1.69
CA TYR A 57 -1.33 -6.65 -0.73
C TYR A 57 -2.50 -5.89 -0.11
N ASP A 58 -3.73 -6.33 -0.36
CA ASP A 58 -4.93 -5.64 0.11
C ASP A 58 -5.78 -6.54 1.05
N PRO A 59 -5.77 -6.26 2.37
CA PRO A 59 -6.67 -6.90 3.33
C PRO A 59 -8.00 -6.14 3.56
N VAL A 60 -8.20 -4.98 2.92
CA VAL A 60 -9.27 -4.03 3.24
C VAL A 60 -10.40 -4.10 2.23
N GLY A 61 -10.12 -4.02 0.93
CA GLY A 61 -11.15 -3.90 -0.11
C GLY A 61 -11.78 -2.49 -0.20
N GLY A 62 -12.89 -2.38 -0.93
CA GLY A 62 -13.69 -1.15 -1.02
C GLY A 62 -12.98 0.01 -1.73
N ASP A 63 -13.22 1.25 -1.31
CA ASP A 63 -12.71 2.43 -2.01
C ASP A 63 -11.17 2.51 -2.04
N LEU A 64 -10.49 1.89 -1.06
CA LEU A 64 -9.03 1.78 -1.05
C LEU A 64 -8.53 0.79 -2.09
N PHE A 65 -9.26 -0.28 -2.36
CA PHE A 65 -8.95 -1.23 -3.42
C PHE A 65 -9.03 -0.56 -4.80
N ASP A 66 -10.06 0.26 -5.04
CA ASP A 66 -10.18 1.04 -6.28
C ASP A 66 -8.99 1.98 -6.49
N GLN A 67 -8.54 2.64 -5.42
CA GLN A 67 -7.34 3.48 -5.47
C GLN A 67 -6.08 2.67 -5.71
N ALA A 68 -5.94 1.53 -5.04
CA ALA A 68 -4.79 0.64 -5.17
C ALA A 68 -4.66 0.07 -6.58
N ILE A 69 -5.76 -0.38 -7.21
CA ILE A 69 -5.77 -0.82 -8.61
C ILE A 69 -5.26 0.28 -9.53
N ARG A 70 -5.71 1.53 -9.33
CA ARG A 70 -5.27 2.66 -10.16
C ARG A 70 -3.82 3.08 -9.89
N ALA A 71 -3.25 2.63 -8.77
CA ALA A 71 -1.89 2.87 -8.37
C ALA A 71 -0.91 1.79 -8.83
N ILE A 72 -1.39 0.66 -9.36
CA ILE A 72 -0.55 -0.48 -9.72
C ILE A 72 0.31 -0.16 -10.97
N ALA A 73 1.47 -0.81 -11.03
CA ALA A 73 2.34 -0.78 -12.20
C ALA A 73 1.82 -1.69 -13.32
N TRP A 74 2.31 -1.44 -14.54
CA TRP A 74 2.11 -2.37 -15.65
C TRP A 74 2.67 -3.75 -15.30
N ASN A 75 1.94 -4.82 -15.63
CA ASN A 75 2.23 -6.20 -15.21
C ASN A 75 2.31 -6.41 -13.68
N GLY A 76 1.79 -5.47 -12.89
CA GLY A 76 1.74 -5.59 -11.45
C GLY A 76 0.76 -6.67 -10.97
N ARG A 77 0.97 -7.13 -9.73
CA ARG A 77 0.16 -8.18 -9.11
C ARG A 77 -0.62 -7.62 -7.94
N LEU A 78 -1.93 -7.84 -7.94
CA LEU A 78 -2.80 -7.48 -6.82
C LEU A 78 -3.22 -8.75 -6.09
N LEU A 79 -2.80 -8.88 -4.83
CA LEU A 79 -3.19 -9.98 -3.96
C LEU A 79 -4.16 -9.47 -2.91
N VAL A 80 -5.42 -9.85 -3.08
CA VAL A 80 -6.47 -9.58 -2.10
C VAL A 80 -6.49 -10.69 -1.08
N VAL A 81 -6.26 -10.35 0.17
CA VAL A 81 -6.17 -11.31 1.29
C VAL A 81 -7.31 -11.15 2.29
N GLY A 82 -8.15 -10.12 2.15
CA GLY A 82 -9.29 -9.89 3.03
C GLY A 82 -10.17 -8.74 2.56
N PHE A 83 -11.33 -8.61 3.21
CA PHE A 83 -12.33 -7.58 2.93
C PHE A 83 -12.78 -6.91 4.23
N ALA A 84 -11.84 -6.29 4.96
CA ALA A 84 -12.18 -5.62 6.22
C ALA A 84 -13.26 -4.52 6.05
N SER A 85 -13.41 -3.97 4.84
CA SER A 85 -14.45 -3.00 4.48
C SER A 85 -15.79 -3.61 4.04
N GLY A 86 -15.85 -4.93 3.81
CA GLY A 86 -17.06 -5.65 3.39
C GLY A 86 -17.40 -5.53 1.89
N ARG A 87 -16.53 -4.94 1.06
CA ARG A 87 -16.72 -4.83 -0.39
C ARG A 87 -15.45 -5.20 -1.15
N ILE A 88 -15.61 -5.86 -2.30
CA ILE A 88 -14.57 -6.10 -3.30
C ILE A 88 -14.64 -5.00 -4.33
#